data_AF-A0A1G1Y345-F1
#
_entry.id   AF-A0A1G1Y345-F1
#
_cell.length_a   1.000
_cell.length_b   1.000
_cell.length_c   1.000
_cell.angle_alpha   90.00
_cell.angle_beta   90.00
_cell.angle_gamma   90.00
#
_symmetry.space_group_name_H-M   'P 1'
#
loop_
_entity.id
_entity.type
_entity.pdbx_description
1 polymer ?
#
loop_
_entity_poly.entity_id
_entity_poly.type
_entity_poly.pdbx_seq_one_letter_code
_entity_poly.pdbx_strand_id
1 'polypeptide(L)'
;MSRSLKKGPYVNERLLQKLSRLKPGEKTIVKTWDRASVITPAMLGHTIGVHNGKTHVPVLVVENMVGHKLGEFSPTRKFIVHGGRLAKETAAEAARKVAEDSQKAQETATKK
;
A
#
# COMPACT_ATOMS: atom_id res chain seq x y z
N MET A 1 -11.59 -12.57 9.87
CA MET A 1 -12.98 -13.03 9.66
C MET A 1 -13.77 -11.97 8.90
N SER A 2 -14.52 -12.41 7.90
CA SER A 2 -15.46 -11.56 7.15
C SER A 2 -16.70 -11.26 8.00
N ARG A 3 -17.35 -10.13 7.74
CA ARG A 3 -18.64 -9.81 8.35
C ARG A 3 -19.72 -10.68 7.70
N SER A 4 -20.81 -10.94 8.42
CA SER A 4 -21.99 -11.61 7.85
C SER A 4 -22.53 -10.83 6.65
N LEU A 5 -22.93 -11.56 5.60
CA LEU A 5 -23.46 -11.02 4.34
C LEU A 5 -24.58 -9.99 4.54
N LYS A 6 -25.48 -10.22 5.52
CA LYS A 6 -26.59 -9.32 5.84
C LYS A 6 -26.16 -7.91 6.24
N LYS A 7 -24.94 -7.72 6.76
CA LYS A 7 -24.43 -6.44 7.29
C LYS A 7 -23.59 -5.65 6.27
N GLY A 8 -23.27 -6.25 5.12
CA GLY A 8 -22.41 -5.65 4.11
C GLY A 8 -20.94 -5.47 4.55
N PRO A 9 -20.07 -5.08 3.60
CA PRO A 9 -18.69 -4.69 3.92
C PRO A 9 -18.68 -3.47 4.83
N TYR A 10 -17.72 -3.40 5.75
CA TYR A 10 -17.53 -2.20 6.56
C TYR A 10 -16.72 -1.19 5.77
N VAL A 11 -17.24 0.03 5.63
CA VAL A 11 -16.59 1.12 4.90
C VAL A 11 -16.72 2.39 5.73
N ASN A 12 -15.63 3.14 5.82
CA ASN A 12 -15.63 4.41 6.54
C ASN A 12 -16.28 5.52 5.70
N GLU A 13 -17.43 6.02 6.15
CA GLU A 13 -18.19 7.07 5.47
C GLU A 13 -17.38 8.37 5.31
N ARG A 14 -16.58 8.75 6.31
CA ARG A 14 -15.72 9.95 6.24
C ARG A 14 -14.62 9.80 5.20
N LEU A 15 -14.11 8.58 5.01
CA LEU A 15 -13.12 8.30 3.97
C LEU A 15 -13.77 8.44 2.59
N LEU A 16 -14.95 7.85 2.39
CA LEU A 16 -15.71 7.96 1.14
C LEU A 16 -16.06 9.42 0.80
N GLN A 17 -16.50 10.20 1.78
CA GLN A 17 -16.84 11.61 1.57
C GLN A 17 -15.62 12.48 1.23
N LYS A 18 -14.43 12.10 1.72
CA LYS A 18 -13.18 12.74 1.28
C LYS A 18 -12.88 12.36 -0.16
N LEU A 19 -12.92 11.07 -0.48
CA LEU A 19 -12.61 10.56 -1.82
C LEU A 19 -13.59 11.08 -2.89
N SER A 20 -14.87 11.26 -2.57
CA SER A 20 -15.86 11.78 -3.53
C SER A 20 -15.61 13.22 -3.97
N ARG A 21 -14.81 13.98 -3.22
CA ARG A 21 -14.41 15.35 -3.56
C ARG A 21 -13.17 15.40 -4.45
N LEU A 22 -12.44 14.29 -4.55
CA LEU A 22 -11.24 14.19 -5.37
C LEU A 22 -11.57 13.52 -6.70
N LYS A 23 -10.79 13.85 -7.72
CA LYS A 23 -10.86 13.15 -9.00
C LYS A 23 -9.92 11.93 -8.99
N PRO A 24 -10.32 10.81 -9.60
CA PRO A 24 -9.43 9.67 -9.77
C PRO A 24 -8.18 10.09 -10.56
N GLY A 25 -7.00 9.67 -10.11
CA GLY A 25 -5.72 10.04 -10.73
C GLY A 25 -5.05 11.31 -10.18
N GLU A 26 -5.72 12.06 -9.31
CA GLU A 26 -5.07 13.15 -8.59
C GLU A 26 -4.05 12.58 -7.58
N LYS A 27 -2.83 13.13 -7.53
CA LYS A 27 -1.73 12.62 -6.66
C LYS A 27 -1.92 12.95 -5.17
N THR A 28 -3.11 13.36 -4.78
CA THR A 28 -3.43 13.80 -3.43
C THR A 28 -3.60 12.59 -2.51
N ILE A 29 -2.76 12.50 -1.48
CA ILE A 29 -2.75 11.35 -0.56
C ILE A 29 -3.78 11.58 0.55
N VAL A 30 -4.85 10.78 0.55
CA VAL A 30 -5.87 10.84 1.59
C VAL A 30 -5.45 9.98 2.78
N LYS A 31 -5.13 10.62 3.91
CA LYS A 31 -4.70 9.92 5.13
C LYS A 31 -5.88 9.25 5.83
N THR A 32 -5.67 8.02 6.27
CA THR A 32 -6.63 7.25 7.08
C THR A 32 -5.92 6.49 8.20
N TRP A 33 -6.60 6.41 9.35
CA TRP A 33 -6.27 5.53 10.47
C TRP A 33 -7.12 4.26 10.47
N ASP A 34 -8.19 4.25 9.68
CA ASP A 34 -9.12 3.12 9.64
C ASP A 34 -8.59 2.03 8.70
N ARG A 35 -7.81 1.12 9.29
CA ARG A 35 -7.25 -0.06 8.64
C ARG A 35 -8.30 -1.15 8.38
N ALA A 36 -9.47 -1.07 9.01
CA ALA A 36 -10.50 -2.09 8.93
C ALA A 36 -11.47 -1.87 7.75
N SER A 37 -11.48 -0.67 7.17
CA SER A 37 -12.28 -0.34 5.99
C SER A 37 -11.93 -1.25 4.81
N VAL A 38 -12.97 -1.81 4.22
CA VAL A 38 -12.89 -2.61 2.99
C VAL A 38 -12.73 -1.68 1.79
N ILE A 39 -11.91 -2.09 0.84
CA ILE A 39 -11.71 -1.39 -0.42
C ILE A 39 -12.95 -1.61 -1.30
N THR A 40 -13.64 -0.52 -1.60
CA THR A 40 -14.79 -0.50 -2.52
C THR A 40 -14.37 -0.04 -3.92
N PRO A 41 -15.11 -0.41 -4.98
CA PRO A 41 -14.83 0.06 -6.35
C PRO A 41 -14.72 1.58 -6.50
N ALA A 42 -15.43 2.36 -5.68
CA ALA A 42 -15.34 3.83 -5.68
C ALA A 42 -13.94 4.38 -5.29
N MET A 43 -13.07 3.56 -4.69
CA MET A 43 -11.73 3.95 -4.26
C MET A 43 -10.65 3.72 -5.33
N LEU A 44 -11.01 3.11 -6.47
CA LEU A 44 -10.07 2.81 -7.55
C LEU A 44 -9.42 4.09 -8.09
N GLY A 45 -8.13 4.01 -8.38
CA GLY A 45 -7.36 5.15 -8.91
C GLY A 45 -7.03 6.25 -7.88
N HIS A 46 -7.32 6.04 -6.60
CA HIS A 46 -6.94 6.95 -5.52
C HIS A 46 -5.74 6.42 -4.74
N THR A 47 -4.90 7.33 -4.23
CA THR A 47 -3.81 7.00 -3.32
C THR A 47 -4.23 7.25 -1.87
N ILE A 48 -4.28 6.18 -1.07
CA ILE A 48 -4.72 6.23 0.33
C ILE A 48 -3.50 6.05 1.24
N GLY A 49 -3.28 6.99 2.17
CA GLY A 49 -2.23 6.92 3.18
C GLY A 49 -2.69 6.13 4.40
N VAL A 50 -2.40 4.82 4.43
CA VAL A 50 -2.83 3.91 5.52
C VAL A 50 -1.83 3.94 6.67
N HIS A 51 -2.30 4.30 7.87
CA HIS A 51 -1.47 4.32 9.07
C HIS A 51 -0.99 2.92 9.49
N ASN A 52 0.33 2.75 9.72
CA ASN A 52 0.92 1.49 10.18
C ASN A 52 1.33 1.46 11.66
N GLY A 53 1.02 2.53 12.41
CA GLY A 53 1.45 2.71 13.81
C GLY A 53 2.50 3.80 13.98
N LYS A 54 3.24 4.13 12.91
CA LYS A 54 4.25 5.20 12.93
C LYS A 54 4.08 6.19 11.79
N THR A 55 3.81 5.71 10.58
CA THR A 55 3.70 6.52 9.38
C THR A 55 2.46 6.12 8.57
N HIS A 56 2.03 7.02 7.67
CA HIS A 56 1.03 6.70 6.66
C HIS A 56 1.74 6.17 5.41
N VAL A 57 1.53 4.90 5.10
CA VAL A 57 2.07 4.27 3.89
C VAL A 57 1.13 4.61 2.73
N PRO A 58 1.62 5.23 1.63
CA PRO A 58 0.79 5.49 0.46
C PRO A 58 0.51 4.20 -0.29
N VAL A 59 -0.76 3.86 -0.45
CA VAL A 59 -1.23 2.68 -1.19
C VAL A 59 -2.08 3.19 -2.36
N LEU A 60 -1.63 2.92 -3.58
CA LEU A 60 -2.43 3.14 -4.78
C LEU A 60 -3.41 1.97 -4.95
N VAL A 61 -4.71 2.28 -5.01
CA VAL A 61 -5.75 1.26 -5.07
C VAL A 61 -5.96 0.78 -6.51
N VAL A 62 -5.81 -0.53 -6.72
CA VAL A 62 -5.98 -1.25 -8.00
C VAL A 62 -7.19 -2.20 -7.89
N GLU A 63 -7.77 -2.60 -9.03
CA GLU A 63 -8.95 -3.48 -9.11
C GLU A 63 -8.81 -4.79 -8.33
N ASN A 64 -7.63 -5.42 -8.40
CA ASN A 64 -7.35 -6.67 -7.70
C ASN A 64 -7.38 -6.54 -6.15
N MET A 65 -7.42 -5.31 -5.62
CA MET A 65 -7.50 -5.05 -4.18
C MET A 65 -8.94 -4.92 -3.67
N VAL A 66 -9.95 -4.87 -4.56
CA VAL A 66 -11.35 -4.74 -4.16
C VAL A 66 -11.79 -5.92 -3.30
N GLY A 67 -12.48 -5.65 -2.19
CA GLY A 67 -12.91 -6.67 -1.24
C GLY A 67 -11.91 -6.98 -0.12
N HIS A 68 -10.66 -6.57 -0.26
CA HIS A 68 -9.64 -6.64 0.80
C HIS A 68 -9.74 -5.45 1.77
N LYS A 69 -9.10 -5.55 2.93
CA LYS A 69 -9.00 -4.44 3.88
C LYS A 69 -7.76 -3.58 3.60
N LEU A 70 -7.89 -2.27 3.81
CA LEU A 70 -6.77 -1.33 3.66
C LEU A 70 -5.54 -1.71 4.51
N GLY A 71 -5.76 -2.30 5.69
CA GLY A 71 -4.69 -2.74 6.58
C GLY A 71 -3.81 -3.86 6.03
N GLU A 72 -4.28 -4.64 5.05
CA GLU A 72 -3.52 -5.75 4.45
C GLU A 72 -2.34 -5.24 3.62
N PHE A 73 -2.47 -4.04 3.05
CA PHE A 73 -1.46 -3.39 2.21
C PHE A 73 -0.50 -2.48 3.00
N SER A 74 -0.60 -2.47 4.33
CA SER A 74 0.20 -1.61 5.21
C SER A 74 0.81 -2.43 6.36
N PRO A 75 1.97 -3.08 6.15
CA PRO A 75 2.59 -3.93 7.15
C PRO A 75 3.01 -3.12 8.39
N THR A 76 2.75 -3.68 9.58
CA THR A 76 2.97 -3.01 10.87
C THR A 76 4.27 -3.42 11.54
N ARG A 77 4.68 -4.68 11.38
CA ARG A 77 5.91 -5.22 11.96
C ARG A 77 6.97 -5.32 10.87
N LYS A 78 8.19 -4.90 11.20
CA LYS A 78 9.35 -5.20 10.37
C LYS A 78 9.65 -6.68 10.51
N PHE A 79 9.76 -7.37 9.38
CA PHE A 79 10.23 -8.75 9.39
C PHE A 79 11.70 -8.78 9.82
N ILE A 80 12.01 -9.59 10.82
CA ILE A 80 13.38 -9.80 11.31
C ILE A 80 13.75 -11.22 10.90
N VAL A 81 14.74 -11.35 10.02
CA VAL A 81 15.29 -12.67 9.66
C VAL A 81 16.17 -13.16 10.81
N HIS A 82 15.88 -14.36 11.32
CA HIS A 82 16.80 -15.06 12.20
C HIS A 82 17.92 -15.68 11.37
N GLY A 83 18.99 -14.91 11.19
CA GLY A 83 20.20 -15.37 10.52
C GLY A 83 21.37 -14.53 11.01
N GLY A 84 22.49 -15.19 11.32
CA GLY A 84 23.72 -14.50 11.70
C GLY A 84 24.22 -13.55 10.62
N ARG A 85 25.37 -12.92 10.87
CA ARG A 85 25.98 -11.89 10.00
C ARG A 85 25.92 -12.21 8.49
N LEU A 86 26.14 -13.47 8.10
CA LEU A 86 26.07 -13.95 6.71
C LEU A 86 24.72 -13.72 6.01
N ALA A 87 23.58 -13.98 6.68
CA ALA A 87 22.26 -13.78 6.07
C ALA A 87 21.91 -12.29 5.90
N LYS A 88 22.47 -11.43 6.76
CA LYS A 88 22.37 -9.97 6.60
C LYS A 88 23.23 -9.48 5.44
N GLU A 89 24.43 -10.02 5.29
CA GLU A 89 25.36 -9.64 4.21
C GLU A 89 24.82 -10.05 2.84
N THR A 90 24.32 -11.28 2.69
CA THR A 90 23.72 -11.74 1.43
C THR A 90 22.43 -10.97 1.10
N ALA A 91 21.59 -10.66 2.08
CA ALA A 91 20.40 -9.82 1.88
C ALA A 91 20.76 -8.37 1.53
N ALA A 92 21.82 -7.81 2.12
CA ALA A 92 22.31 -6.48 1.80
C ALA A 92 22.92 -6.42 0.39
N GLU A 93 23.64 -7.47 -0.02
CA GLU A 93 24.19 -7.58 -1.37
C GLU A 93 23.07 -7.75 -2.41
N ALA A 94 22.04 -8.55 -2.12
CA ALA A 94 20.86 -8.67 -2.98
C ALA A 94 20.09 -7.35 -3.09
N ALA A 95 19.93 -6.61 -1.99
CA ALA A 95 19.29 -5.29 -2.01
C ALA A 95 20.07 -4.24 -2.81
N ARG A 96 21.42 -4.29 -2.77
CA ARG A 96 22.28 -3.43 -3.61
C ARG A 96 22.16 -3.77 -5.09
N LYS A 97 22.16 -5.05 -5.45
CA LYS A 97 21.97 -5.49 -6.85
C LYS A 97 20.61 -5.06 -7.42
N VAL A 98 19.54 -5.20 -6.64
CA VAL A 98 18.20 -4.72 -7.06
C VAL A 98 18.19 -3.19 -7.25
N ALA A 99 18.89 -2.43 -6.40
CA ALA A 99 19.01 -0.98 -6.56
C ALA A 99 19.80 -0.61 -7.84
N GLU A 100 20.92 -1.28 -8.11
CA GLU A 100 21.71 -1.07 -9.33
C GLU A 100 20.95 -1.44 -10.60
N ASP A 101 20.18 -2.54 -10.58
CA ASP A 101 19.37 -2.96 -11.73
C ASP A 101 18.23 -1.97 -12.00
N SER A 102 17.61 -1.42 -10.95
CA SER A 102 16.60 -0.37 -11.09
C SER A 102 17.17 0.94 -11.62
N GLN A 103 18.43 1.28 -11.29
CA GLN A 103 19.12 2.45 -11.84
C GLN A 103 19.50 2.25 -13.32
N LYS A 104 20.00 1.07 -13.70
CA LYS A 104 20.31 0.72 -15.10
C LYS A 104 19.06 0.70 -15.98
N ALA A 105 17.94 0.23 -15.45
CA ALA A 105 16.65 0.26 -16.15
C ALA A 105 16.13 1.71 -16.36
N GLN A 106 16.40 2.61 -15.41
CA GLN A 106 16.04 4.02 -15.54
C GLN A 106 16.96 4.75 -16.53
N GLU A 107 18.27 4.49 -16.49
CA GLU A 107 19.24 5.09 -17.43
C GLU A 107 19.01 4.66 -18.88
N THR A 108 18.66 3.39 -19.12
CA THR A 108 18.33 2.87 -20.46
C THR A 108 17.02 3.42 -21.01
N ALA A 109 16.04 3.76 -20.15
CA ALA A 109 14.80 4.41 -20.55
C ALA A 109 14.98 5.91 -20.87
N THR A 110 15.96 6.59 -20.28
CA THR A 110 16.27 8.00 -20.56
C THR A 110 17.16 8.24 -21.78
N LYS A 111 17.81 7.20 -22.32
CA LYS A 111 18.70 7.28 -23.49
C LYS A 111 18.03 6.87 -24.82
N LYS A 112 16.72 6.57 -24.80
CA LYS A 112 15.90 6.24 -25.97
C LYS A 112 14.86 7.33 -26.19
#